data_AF-A0AAX0M850-F1
#
_entry.id   AF-A0AAX0M850-F1
#
_cell.length_a   1.000
_cell.length_b   1.000
_cell.length_c   1.000
_cell.angle_alpha   90.00
_cell.angle_beta   90.00
_cell.angle_gamma   90.00
#
_symmetry.space_group_name_H-M   'P 1'
#
loop_
_entity.id
_entity.type
_entity.pdbx_description
1 polymer ?
#
loop_
_entity_poly.entity_id
_entity_poly.type
_entity_poly.pdbx_seq_one_letter_code
_entity_poly.pdbx_strand_id
1 'polypeptide(L)'
;MVCVEQKGNKIIDIQQTLAKDYTRETSIELLFPKNFEIDDDSRFVNGFDSFITQSRRFHKGNSISTMLLYVKQLEKKDLPFEKFSISISLFAFLFNGQLKSSSINETEEDSLENFDNSIDSLKTLLNSFRDFPIEDETKFEKFRSVDFVLSFKFEQFLLKNLLTLQSIKDSQDLRAKVNNLCLEEQKHRKDKMYHEKVGSMDLKTEDVDKITRLTNKMEMQERITELPLKLNTTTTNVGTKEKYLAIALSTGIIMILFGFIMLQLRLMGFDTGLQFVLGFAFLYVIRDVFKESIKSRIYKKIMEHKPRQKAILHYPGQTKPIGYSQTWWSEGLYRSDKKQRGDNSITIKERTTLKDFDYHGFKKIKTDLQIDLAEIMKTIPSDGREIYLYTANDKPSKTRVPRRIRVELKIHENKTYKGHEETVTSRFRILIDRNKIIRIEPINY
;
A
#
# COMPACT_ATOMS: atom_id res chain seq x y z
N MET A 1 13.58 8.54 2.74
CA MET A 1 12.71 8.96 3.85
C MET A 1 11.50 8.04 3.87
N VAL A 2 11.15 7.48 5.03
CA VAL A 2 9.94 6.65 5.19
C VAL A 2 8.83 7.57 5.67
N CYS A 3 7.74 7.65 4.94
CA CYS A 3 6.54 8.35 5.40
C CYS A 3 5.55 7.32 5.94
N VAL A 4 4.95 7.60 7.09
CA VAL A 4 3.90 6.76 7.66
C VAL A 4 2.66 7.63 7.79
N GLU A 5 1.63 7.28 7.03
CA GLU A 5 0.37 8.03 6.96
C GLU A 5 -0.80 7.13 7.37
N GLN A 6 -1.80 7.75 7.98
CA GLN A 6 -3.07 7.06 8.26
C GLN A 6 -3.95 7.11 7.02
N LYS A 7 -4.36 5.93 6.54
CA LYS A 7 -5.30 5.82 5.42
C LYS A 7 -6.65 5.32 5.91
N GLY A 8 -7.64 6.21 5.96
CA GLY A 8 -8.95 5.90 6.55
C GLY A 8 -8.87 5.66 8.06
N ASN A 9 -9.78 4.86 8.62
CA ASN A 9 -9.88 4.71 10.07
C ASN A 9 -8.96 3.61 10.66
N LYS A 10 -8.59 2.59 9.88
CA LYS A 10 -7.97 1.36 10.42
C LYS A 10 -6.66 0.94 9.72
N ILE A 11 -6.27 1.61 8.65
CA ILE A 11 -5.13 1.20 7.81
C ILE A 11 -3.98 2.19 8.00
N ILE A 12 -2.77 1.64 8.13
CA ILE A 12 -1.52 2.39 8.10
C ILE A 12 -0.88 2.22 6.72
N ASP A 13 -0.53 3.33 6.08
CA ASP A 13 0.19 3.35 4.80
C ASP A 13 1.65 3.74 5.06
N ILE A 14 2.57 2.82 4.77
CA ILE A 14 4.01 3.03 4.88
C ILE A 14 4.54 3.23 3.46
N GLN A 15 5.02 4.45 3.19
CA GLN A 15 5.50 4.84 1.88
C GLN A 15 7.01 4.88 1.86
N GLN A 16 7.60 4.18 0.90
CA GLN A 16 9.04 4.06 0.77
C GLN A 16 9.46 4.21 -0.69
N THR A 17 10.64 4.76 -0.93
CA THR A 17 11.21 4.89 -2.28
C THR A 17 12.42 4.00 -2.44
N LEU A 18 12.51 3.29 -3.57
CA LEU A 18 13.62 2.43 -3.95
C LEU A 18 14.20 2.90 -5.29
N ALA A 19 15.51 3.01 -5.41
CA ALA A 19 16.19 3.42 -6.64
C ALA A 19 16.73 2.21 -7.44
N LYS A 20 17.12 2.45 -8.70
CA LYS A 20 17.76 1.46 -9.58
C LYS A 20 18.99 0.83 -8.93
N ASP A 21 19.13 -0.49 -9.03
CA ASP A 21 20.26 -1.31 -8.53
C ASP A 21 20.44 -1.29 -7.01
N TYR A 22 19.40 -0.89 -6.26
CA TYR A 22 19.38 -1.02 -4.80
C TYR A 22 18.80 -2.37 -4.39
N THR A 23 19.44 -2.97 -3.39
CA THR A 23 18.81 -3.98 -2.53
C THR A 23 18.34 -3.28 -1.27
N ARG A 24 17.06 -3.45 -0.93
CA ARG A 24 16.50 -2.92 0.31
C ARG A 24 16.02 -4.06 1.17
N GLU A 25 16.46 -4.06 2.41
CA GLU A 25 15.92 -4.90 3.49
C GLU A 25 15.20 -3.98 4.47
N THR A 26 13.89 -4.16 4.61
CA THR A 26 13.05 -3.42 5.54
C THR A 26 12.54 -4.37 6.59
N SER A 27 12.85 -4.13 7.86
CA SER A 27 12.25 -4.81 8.99
C SER A 27 11.29 -3.86 9.70
N ILE A 28 10.01 -4.21 9.75
CA ILE A 28 8.95 -3.49 10.42
C ILE A 28 8.56 -4.28 11.66
N GLU A 29 8.69 -3.67 12.84
CA GLU A 29 8.33 -4.26 14.12
C GLU A 29 7.19 -3.46 14.76
N LEU A 30 6.07 -4.12 15.01
CA LEU A 30 4.96 -3.60 15.79
C LEU A 30 5.08 -4.13 17.22
N LEU A 31 5.26 -3.25 18.19
CA LEU A 31 5.41 -3.57 19.60
C LEU A 31 4.12 -3.23 20.34
N PHE A 32 3.56 -4.24 20.99
CA PHE A 32 2.36 -4.13 21.81
C PHE A 32 2.71 -4.05 23.29
N PRO A 33 1.91 -3.36 24.11
CA PRO A 33 2.14 -3.29 25.53
C PRO A 33 1.91 -4.67 26.17
N LYS A 34 2.66 -4.97 27.23
CA LYS A 34 2.67 -6.28 27.91
C LYS A 34 1.31 -6.84 28.30
N ASN A 35 0.35 -5.96 28.59
CA ASN A 35 -0.99 -6.33 29.04
C ASN A 35 -1.93 -6.66 27.88
N PHE A 36 -1.43 -6.59 26.64
CA PHE A 36 -2.16 -6.94 25.44
C PHE A 36 -1.77 -8.35 25.02
N GLU A 37 -2.57 -9.31 25.46
CA GLU A 37 -2.48 -10.68 25.00
C GLU A 37 -2.99 -10.72 23.55
N ILE A 38 -2.07 -10.93 22.62
CA ILE A 38 -2.42 -11.40 21.30
C ILE A 38 -2.72 -12.86 21.53
N ASP A 39 -4.00 -13.23 21.51
CA ASP A 39 -4.39 -14.64 21.54
C ASP A 39 -3.62 -15.35 20.42
N ASP A 40 -2.95 -16.47 20.71
CA ASP A 40 -2.16 -17.30 19.77
C ASP A 40 -3.07 -17.94 18.68
N ASP A 41 -4.26 -17.37 18.50
CA ASP A 41 -5.31 -17.84 17.65
C ASP A 41 -4.85 -17.74 16.19
N SER A 42 -4.98 -18.87 15.50
CA SER A 42 -4.50 -19.15 14.13
C SER A 42 -4.89 -18.13 13.04
N ARG A 43 -5.70 -17.11 13.38
CA ARG A 43 -6.17 -16.02 12.52
C ARG A 43 -5.03 -15.11 12.10
N PHE A 44 -4.13 -14.73 13.00
CA PHE A 44 -2.96 -13.90 12.65
C PHE A 44 -1.92 -14.68 11.85
N VAL A 45 -1.77 -15.98 12.12
CA VAL A 45 -0.86 -16.87 11.38
C VAL A 45 -1.31 -17.08 9.94
N ASN A 46 -2.61 -17.25 9.71
CA ASN A 46 -3.16 -17.59 8.40
C ASN A 46 -3.67 -16.37 7.62
N GLY A 47 -3.87 -15.22 8.26
CA GLY A 47 -4.45 -14.02 7.67
C GLY A 47 -3.47 -13.05 7.01
N PHE A 48 -2.19 -13.41 6.82
CA PHE A 48 -1.17 -12.49 6.29
C PHE A 48 -1.63 -11.76 5.01
N ASP A 49 -2.32 -12.47 4.11
CA ASP A 49 -2.86 -11.90 2.86
C ASP A 49 -3.98 -10.88 3.08
N SER A 50 -4.76 -11.00 4.16
CA SER A 50 -5.79 -10.01 4.51
C SER A 50 -5.23 -8.80 5.26
N PHE A 51 -4.09 -8.97 5.94
CA PHE A 51 -3.49 -7.90 6.75
C PHE A 51 -2.60 -6.95 5.97
N ILE A 52 -1.91 -7.46 4.95
CA ILE A 52 -0.87 -6.70 4.24
C ILE A 52 -1.20 -6.62 2.76
N THR A 53 -1.39 -5.38 2.29
CA THR A 53 -1.49 -5.08 0.86
C THR A 53 -0.27 -4.29 0.41
N GLN A 54 0.48 -4.82 -0.55
CA GLN A 54 1.62 -4.14 -1.16
C GLN A 54 1.25 -3.63 -2.54
N SER A 55 1.45 -2.33 -2.77
CA SER A 55 1.35 -1.75 -4.10
C SER A 55 2.60 -0.98 -4.45
N ARG A 56 3.06 -1.10 -5.70
CA ARG A 56 4.30 -0.45 -6.16
C ARG A 56 4.02 0.34 -7.42
N ARG A 57 4.53 1.57 -7.46
CA ARG A 57 4.32 2.53 -8.55
C ARG A 57 5.62 3.21 -8.93
N PHE A 58 5.71 3.76 -10.12
CA PHE A 58 6.84 4.61 -10.49
C PHE A 58 6.87 5.88 -9.62
N HIS A 59 8.06 6.27 -9.15
CA HIS A 59 8.22 7.44 -8.30
C HIS A 59 8.46 8.70 -9.13
N LYS A 60 7.74 9.78 -8.80
CA LYS A 60 7.73 11.07 -9.49
C LYS A 60 9.15 11.63 -9.71
N GLY A 61 9.52 11.87 -10.96
CA GLY A 61 10.56 12.83 -11.31
C GLY A 61 9.90 14.20 -11.47
N ASN A 62 10.15 15.13 -10.55
CA ASN A 62 9.57 16.48 -10.60
C ASN A 62 10.29 17.35 -11.63
N SER A 63 10.18 17.07 -12.93
CA SER A 63 10.69 18.03 -13.91
C SER A 63 9.79 18.19 -15.12
N ILE A 64 9.54 19.45 -15.47
CA ILE A 64 8.89 19.84 -16.73
C ILE A 64 9.63 19.23 -17.94
N SER A 65 10.95 19.10 -17.84
CA SER A 65 11.77 18.42 -18.85
C SER A 65 11.35 16.97 -19.10
N THR A 66 10.95 16.20 -18.08
CA THR A 66 10.46 14.82 -18.29
C THR A 66 9.11 14.79 -19.00
N MET A 67 8.23 15.76 -18.72
CA MET A 67 6.95 15.88 -19.45
C MET A 67 7.19 16.20 -20.92
N LEU A 68 8.10 17.13 -21.23
CA LEU A 68 8.48 17.45 -22.61
C LEU A 68 9.14 16.28 -23.34
N LEU A 69 9.91 15.44 -22.63
CA LEU A 69 10.44 14.20 -23.22
C LEU A 69 9.33 13.23 -23.62
N TYR A 70 8.24 13.14 -22.85
CA TYR A 70 7.10 12.30 -23.22
C TYR A 70 6.32 12.88 -24.39
N VAL A 71 6.12 14.20 -24.43
CA VAL A 71 5.57 14.92 -25.58
C VAL A 71 6.38 14.55 -26.85
N LYS A 72 7.71 14.69 -26.81
CA LYS A 72 8.59 14.28 -27.93
C LYS A 72 8.56 12.79 -28.25
N GLN A 73 8.30 11.92 -27.28
CA GLN A 73 8.12 10.48 -27.54
C GLN A 73 6.80 10.19 -28.27
N LEU A 74 5.75 10.97 -27.98
CA LEU A 74 4.44 10.86 -28.62
C LEU A 74 4.46 11.35 -30.08
N GLU A 75 5.34 12.29 -30.43
CA GLU A 75 5.54 12.78 -31.80
C GLU A 75 6.11 11.72 -32.77
N LYS A 76 6.63 10.61 -32.25
CA LYS A 76 7.20 9.54 -33.09
C LYS A 76 6.09 8.76 -33.80
N LYS A 77 6.08 8.80 -35.13
CA LYS A 77 5.07 8.16 -36.00
C LYS A 77 4.87 6.65 -35.71
N ASP A 78 5.94 5.90 -35.47
CA ASP A 78 5.88 4.43 -35.31
C ASP A 78 5.92 3.94 -33.85
N LEU A 79 5.09 4.51 -32.96
CA LEU A 79 5.05 4.07 -31.57
C LEU A 79 4.05 2.90 -31.35
N PRO A 80 4.49 1.75 -30.79
CA PRO A 80 3.59 0.68 -30.38
C PRO A 80 2.53 1.18 -29.38
N PHE A 81 1.32 0.63 -29.46
CA PHE A 81 0.19 1.03 -28.60
C PHE A 81 0.53 0.97 -27.10
N GLU A 82 1.24 -0.06 -26.64
CA GLU A 82 1.65 -0.17 -25.24
C GLU A 82 2.50 1.03 -24.81
N LYS A 83 3.58 1.32 -25.55
CA LYS A 83 4.49 2.43 -25.27
C LYS A 83 3.75 3.77 -25.32
N PHE A 84 2.83 3.94 -26.25
CA PHE A 84 1.96 5.12 -26.36
C PHE A 84 1.03 5.29 -25.16
N SER A 85 0.34 4.23 -24.76
CA SER A 85 -0.56 4.24 -23.60
C SER A 85 0.19 4.56 -22.32
N ILE A 86 1.40 4.02 -22.16
CA ILE A 86 2.31 4.29 -21.05
C ILE A 86 2.75 5.76 -21.07
N SER A 87 3.27 6.30 -22.17
CA SER A 87 3.78 7.67 -22.22
C SER A 87 2.70 8.72 -21.96
N ILE A 88 1.49 8.55 -22.52
CA ILE A 88 0.34 9.42 -22.22
C ILE A 88 -0.01 9.40 -20.73
N SER A 89 -0.03 8.20 -20.15
CA SER A 89 -0.37 8.03 -18.74
C SER A 89 0.70 8.60 -17.81
N LEU A 90 1.98 8.47 -18.16
CA LEU A 90 3.09 9.09 -17.43
C LEU A 90 3.00 10.62 -17.50
N PHE A 91 2.71 11.18 -18.68
CA PHE A 91 2.46 12.61 -18.85
C PHE A 91 1.31 13.08 -17.94
N ALA A 92 0.16 12.40 -18.00
CA ALA A 92 -1.01 12.78 -17.21
C ALA A 92 -0.74 12.74 -15.70
N PHE A 93 0.00 11.73 -15.23
CA PHE A 93 0.39 11.61 -13.83
C PHE A 93 1.36 12.71 -13.38
N LEU A 94 2.36 13.03 -14.19
CA LEU A 94 3.29 14.12 -13.89
C LEU A 94 2.57 15.48 -13.89
N PHE A 95 1.69 15.72 -14.87
CA PHE A 95 0.90 16.94 -14.97
C PHE A 95 0.00 17.14 -13.75
N ASN A 96 -0.79 16.12 -13.38
CA ASN A 96 -1.61 16.13 -12.16
C ASN A 96 -0.75 16.34 -10.90
N GLY A 97 0.45 15.77 -10.89
CA GLY A 97 1.40 15.98 -9.81
C GLY A 97 1.95 17.40 -9.73
N GLN A 98 2.11 18.10 -10.86
CA GLN A 98 2.52 19.51 -10.90
C GLN A 98 1.39 20.44 -10.45
N LEU A 99 0.15 20.17 -10.88
CA LEU A 99 -1.04 20.92 -10.42
C LEU A 99 -1.16 20.93 -8.89
N LYS A 100 -0.84 19.82 -8.23
CA LYS A 100 -0.87 19.74 -6.76
C LYS A 100 0.23 20.55 -6.08
N SER A 101 1.39 20.71 -6.71
CA SER A 101 2.52 21.47 -6.13
C SER A 101 2.46 22.96 -6.44
N SER A 102 1.78 23.37 -7.51
CA SER A 102 1.67 24.78 -7.94
C SER A 102 0.46 25.50 -7.34
N SER A 103 -0.19 24.96 -6.30
CA SER A 103 -1.30 25.66 -5.63
C SER A 103 -0.79 26.83 -4.79
N ILE A 104 -1.54 27.93 -4.79
CA ILE A 104 -1.22 29.11 -3.99
C ILE A 104 -1.26 28.77 -2.50
N ASN A 105 -0.18 29.07 -1.78
CA ASN A 105 -0.19 29.14 -0.32
C ASN A 105 -0.47 30.60 0.06
N GLU A 106 -1.44 30.84 0.94
CA GLU A 106 -1.99 32.18 1.27
C GLU A 106 -0.98 33.17 1.88
N THR A 107 0.29 32.79 2.06
CA THR A 107 1.23 33.47 2.96
C THR A 107 2.29 34.36 2.30
N GLU A 108 2.44 34.41 0.97
CA GLU A 108 3.57 35.12 0.32
C GLU A 108 3.14 35.91 -0.93
N GLU A 109 3.51 37.19 -1.06
CA GLU A 109 3.22 38.03 -2.24
C GLU A 109 3.97 37.56 -3.51
N ASP A 110 5.18 37.02 -3.34
CA ASP A 110 5.96 36.34 -4.40
C ASP A 110 5.23 35.11 -4.97
N SER A 111 4.17 34.62 -4.32
CA SER A 111 3.39 33.48 -4.80
C SER A 111 2.55 33.81 -6.03
N LEU A 112 2.15 35.08 -6.25
CA LEU A 112 1.26 35.46 -7.34
C LEU A 112 1.96 35.44 -8.70
N GLU A 113 3.16 36.01 -8.80
CA GLU A 113 3.95 36.02 -10.04
C GLU A 113 4.45 34.61 -10.39
N ASN A 114 4.90 33.86 -9.39
CA ASN A 114 5.29 32.45 -9.55
C ASN A 114 4.10 31.59 -10.02
N PHE A 115 2.90 31.88 -9.52
CA PHE A 115 1.68 31.21 -9.95
C PHE A 115 1.29 31.56 -11.39
N ASP A 116 1.40 32.83 -11.79
CA ASP A 116 1.09 33.24 -13.18
C ASP A 116 2.04 32.55 -14.18
N ASN A 117 3.34 32.58 -13.91
CA ASN A 117 4.36 31.88 -14.71
C ASN A 117 4.11 30.36 -14.76
N SER A 118 3.64 29.78 -13.66
CA SER A 118 3.31 28.36 -13.58
C SER A 118 2.07 28.03 -14.42
N ILE A 119 1.03 28.87 -14.41
CA ILE A 119 -0.16 28.69 -15.24
C ILE A 119 0.20 28.71 -16.72
N ASP A 120 0.97 29.71 -17.16
CA ASP A 120 1.35 29.85 -18.56
C ASP A 120 2.22 28.66 -19.03
N SER A 121 3.12 28.20 -18.16
CA SER A 121 3.92 26.99 -18.40
C SER A 121 3.04 25.75 -18.54
N LEU A 122 2.06 25.57 -17.66
CA LEU A 122 1.12 24.44 -17.69
C LEU A 122 0.20 24.48 -18.93
N LYS A 123 -0.28 25.67 -19.31
CA LYS A 123 -1.08 25.87 -20.52
C LYS A 123 -0.29 25.52 -21.77
N THR A 124 0.94 25.99 -21.86
CA THR A 124 1.83 25.69 -23.00
C THR A 124 2.07 24.20 -23.11
N LEU A 125 2.35 23.51 -21.99
CA LEU A 125 2.52 22.06 -21.97
C LEU A 125 1.26 21.30 -22.38
N LEU A 126 0.08 21.76 -21.95
CA LEU A 126 -1.19 21.14 -22.30
C LEU A 126 -1.50 21.30 -23.79
N ASN A 127 -1.21 22.47 -24.37
CA ASN A 127 -1.34 22.70 -25.80
C ASN A 127 -0.36 21.83 -26.61
N SER A 128 0.91 21.76 -26.21
CA SER A 128 1.87 20.85 -26.84
C SER A 128 1.45 19.39 -26.76
N PHE A 129 0.74 18.98 -25.71
CA PHE A 129 0.17 17.64 -25.60
C PHE A 129 -1.02 17.41 -26.56
N ARG A 130 -1.74 18.47 -26.95
CA ARG A 130 -2.93 18.40 -27.81
C ARG A 130 -2.62 18.47 -29.30
N ASP A 131 -1.45 18.98 -29.68
CA ASP A 131 -1.07 19.24 -31.07
C ASP A 131 -0.62 18.00 -31.86
N PHE A 132 -0.77 16.79 -31.31
CA PHE A 132 -0.33 15.56 -31.99
C PHE A 132 -1.36 15.02 -33.00
N PRO A 133 -0.93 14.70 -34.23
CA PRO A 133 -1.75 13.93 -35.16
C PRO A 133 -1.80 12.46 -34.71
N ILE A 134 -3.02 11.94 -34.48
CA ILE A 134 -3.23 10.52 -34.13
C ILE A 134 -4.06 9.88 -35.25
N GLU A 135 -3.45 8.97 -35.99
CA GLU A 135 -4.08 8.28 -37.13
C GLU A 135 -4.85 7.01 -36.69
N ASP A 136 -4.39 6.32 -35.62
CA ASP A 136 -5.01 5.09 -35.11
C ASP A 136 -6.23 5.38 -34.22
N GLU A 137 -7.38 4.75 -34.53
CA GLU A 137 -8.64 4.92 -33.77
C GLU A 137 -8.49 4.51 -32.29
N THR A 138 -7.82 3.40 -32.00
CA THR A 138 -7.61 2.91 -30.62
C THR A 138 -6.71 3.84 -29.79
N LYS A 139 -5.65 4.39 -30.41
CA LYS A 139 -4.80 5.40 -29.79
C LYS A 139 -5.58 6.69 -29.56
N PHE A 140 -6.43 7.08 -30.51
CA PHE A 140 -7.27 8.25 -30.41
C PHE A 140 -8.28 8.14 -29.26
N GLU A 141 -8.93 7.00 -29.09
CA GLU A 141 -9.85 6.79 -27.96
C GLU A 141 -9.16 6.92 -26.60
N LYS A 142 -7.95 6.34 -26.47
CA LYS A 142 -7.17 6.43 -25.24
C LYS A 142 -6.73 7.87 -24.98
N PHE A 143 -6.23 8.56 -26.00
CA PHE A 143 -5.87 9.97 -25.91
C PHE A 143 -7.05 10.83 -25.47
N ARG A 144 -8.22 10.65 -26.13
CA ARG A 144 -9.47 11.33 -25.79
C ARG A 144 -9.86 11.16 -24.32
N SER A 145 -9.72 9.94 -23.79
CA SER A 145 -10.03 9.65 -22.39
C SER A 145 -9.10 10.38 -21.42
N VAL A 146 -7.82 10.53 -21.78
CA VAL A 146 -6.81 11.16 -20.93
C VAL A 146 -6.92 12.68 -21.00
N ASP A 147 -7.06 13.25 -22.20
CA ASP A 147 -7.24 14.70 -22.40
C ASP A 147 -8.51 15.20 -21.69
N PHE A 148 -9.59 14.42 -21.69
CA PHE A 148 -10.78 14.74 -20.91
C PHE A 148 -10.50 14.85 -19.41
N VAL A 149 -9.77 13.88 -18.83
CA VAL A 149 -9.38 13.90 -17.41
C VAL A 149 -8.48 15.09 -17.11
N LEU A 150 -7.51 15.38 -17.97
CA LEU A 150 -6.57 16.50 -17.80
C LEU A 150 -7.28 17.85 -17.88
N SER A 151 -8.14 18.06 -18.88
CA SER A 151 -8.95 19.28 -19.02
C SER A 151 -9.81 19.52 -17.77
N PHE A 152 -10.48 18.49 -17.27
CA PHE A 152 -11.30 18.62 -16.06
C PHE A 152 -10.43 18.94 -14.82
N LYS A 153 -9.32 18.23 -14.61
CA LYS A 153 -8.45 18.48 -13.45
C LYS A 153 -7.80 19.86 -13.51
N PHE A 154 -7.43 20.32 -14.69
CA PHE A 154 -6.87 21.66 -14.89
C PHE A 154 -7.90 22.74 -14.54
N GLU A 155 -9.13 22.61 -15.02
CA GLU A 155 -10.23 23.51 -14.63
C GLU A 155 -10.48 23.47 -13.11
N GLN A 156 -10.57 22.30 -12.49
CA GLN A 156 -10.78 22.21 -11.03
C GLN A 156 -9.63 22.85 -10.24
N PHE A 157 -8.39 22.72 -10.73
CA PHE A 157 -7.24 23.41 -10.17
C PHE A 157 -7.38 24.94 -10.31
N LEU A 158 -7.74 25.44 -11.50
CA LEU A 158 -7.95 26.86 -11.74
C LEU A 158 -9.09 27.42 -10.86
N LEU A 159 -10.22 26.73 -10.75
CA LEU A 159 -11.35 27.10 -9.90
C LEU A 159 -10.97 27.12 -8.42
N LYS A 160 -10.21 26.11 -7.95
CA LYS A 160 -9.71 26.08 -6.58
C LYS A 160 -8.83 27.29 -6.27
N ASN A 161 -7.89 27.62 -7.16
CA ASN A 161 -7.03 28.79 -6.96
C ASN A 161 -7.80 30.11 -7.17
N LEU A 162 -8.84 30.14 -8.01
CA LEU A 162 -9.71 31.31 -8.15
C LEU A 162 -10.40 31.66 -6.81
N LEU A 163 -10.86 30.64 -6.06
CA LEU A 163 -11.43 30.83 -4.72
C LEU A 163 -10.41 31.41 -3.74
N THR A 164 -9.16 30.94 -3.77
CA THR A 164 -8.10 31.49 -2.91
C THR A 164 -7.68 32.90 -3.36
N LEU A 165 -7.70 33.19 -4.66
CA LEU A 165 -7.41 34.53 -5.18
C LEU A 165 -8.48 35.56 -4.81
N GLN A 166 -9.74 35.13 -4.61
CA GLN A 166 -10.82 36.03 -4.21
C GLN A 166 -10.54 36.76 -2.89
N SER A 167 -9.83 36.13 -1.95
CA SER A 167 -9.48 36.70 -0.65
C SER A 167 -8.32 37.71 -0.72
N ILE A 168 -7.48 37.64 -1.75
CA ILE A 168 -6.25 38.45 -1.90
C ILE A 168 -6.57 39.77 -2.62
N LYS A 169 -6.31 40.92 -1.97
CA LYS A 169 -6.41 42.26 -2.59
C LYS A 169 -5.27 42.39 -3.63
N ASP A 170 -5.53 43.06 -4.76
CA ASP A 170 -4.61 43.25 -5.90
C ASP A 170 -4.46 42.10 -6.93
N SER A 171 -5.37 41.13 -6.95
CA SER A 171 -5.36 40.01 -7.91
C SER A 171 -6.37 40.10 -9.06
N GLN A 172 -6.96 41.27 -9.35
CA GLN A 172 -8.08 41.39 -10.30
C GLN A 172 -7.75 40.91 -11.72
N ASP A 173 -6.59 41.30 -12.26
CA ASP A 173 -6.17 40.93 -13.61
C ASP A 173 -5.90 39.42 -13.73
N LEU A 174 -5.24 38.86 -12.71
CA LEU A 174 -4.95 37.44 -12.65
C LEU A 174 -6.23 36.60 -12.49
N ARG A 175 -7.23 37.08 -11.73
CA ARG A 175 -8.56 36.46 -11.65
C ARG A 175 -9.24 36.44 -13.01
N ALA A 176 -9.18 37.53 -13.77
CA ALA A 176 -9.77 37.60 -15.11
C ALA A 176 -9.10 36.61 -16.07
N LYS A 177 -7.76 36.53 -16.03
CA LYS A 177 -6.97 35.56 -16.81
C LYS A 177 -7.35 34.11 -16.46
N VAL A 178 -7.35 33.75 -15.18
CA VAL A 178 -7.73 32.41 -14.70
C VAL A 178 -9.17 32.05 -15.10
N ASN A 179 -10.11 32.99 -14.99
CA ASN A 179 -11.49 32.77 -15.38
C ASN A 179 -11.64 32.54 -16.90
N ASN A 180 -10.92 33.30 -17.73
CA ASN A 180 -10.89 33.08 -19.17
C ASN A 180 -10.34 31.69 -19.53
N LEU A 181 -9.28 31.23 -18.84
CA LEU A 181 -8.74 29.89 -19.03
C LEU A 181 -9.73 28.78 -18.65
N CYS A 182 -10.49 28.95 -17.57
CA CYS A 182 -11.57 28.03 -17.21
C CYS A 182 -12.62 27.93 -18.33
N LEU A 183 -13.03 29.07 -18.89
CA LEU A 183 -14.01 29.13 -19.98
C LEU A 183 -13.48 28.50 -21.27
N GLU A 184 -12.20 28.72 -21.59
CA GLU A 184 -11.52 28.07 -22.73
C GLU A 184 -11.55 26.55 -22.61
N GLU A 185 -11.22 26.00 -21.44
CA GLU A 185 -11.25 24.55 -21.20
C GLU A 185 -12.68 23.99 -21.26
N GLN A 186 -13.66 24.71 -20.73
CA GLN A 186 -15.06 24.32 -20.83
C GLN A 186 -15.52 24.27 -22.29
N LYS A 187 -15.15 25.28 -23.09
CA LYS A 187 -15.45 25.32 -24.53
C LYS A 187 -14.76 24.18 -25.27
N HIS A 188 -13.49 23.92 -24.99
CA HIS A 188 -12.73 22.82 -25.59
C HIS A 188 -13.43 21.46 -25.40
N ARG A 189 -13.93 21.16 -24.19
CA ARG A 189 -14.66 19.91 -23.93
C ARG A 189 -16.01 19.84 -24.63
N LYS A 190 -16.68 20.99 -24.83
CA LYS A 190 -17.92 21.08 -25.62
C LYS A 190 -17.63 20.77 -27.09
N ASP A 191 -16.62 21.41 -27.66
CA ASP A 191 -16.24 21.27 -29.07
C ASP A 191 -15.79 19.84 -29.41
N LYS A 192 -15.09 19.17 -28.49
CA LYS A 192 -14.65 17.76 -28.64
C LYS A 192 -15.71 16.72 -28.23
N MET A 193 -16.92 17.16 -27.88
CA MET A 193 -18.07 16.32 -27.48
C MET A 193 -17.73 15.30 -26.38
N TYR A 194 -16.87 15.65 -25.41
CA TYR A 194 -16.56 14.73 -24.31
C TYR A 194 -17.78 14.43 -23.43
N HIS A 195 -18.80 15.28 -23.51
CA HIS A 195 -20.08 15.18 -22.80
C HIS A 195 -20.91 13.95 -23.18
N GLU A 196 -20.83 13.42 -24.40
CA GLU A 196 -21.57 12.21 -24.80
C GLU A 196 -21.17 11.00 -23.97
N LYS A 197 -19.91 10.93 -23.54
CA LYS A 197 -19.44 9.86 -22.66
C LYS A 197 -19.76 10.11 -21.19
N VAL A 198 -20.18 11.32 -20.77
CA VAL A 198 -20.16 11.75 -19.34
C VAL A 198 -21.55 12.15 -18.81
N GLY A 199 -22.52 12.42 -19.68
CA GLY A 199 -23.80 13.00 -19.26
C GLY A 199 -23.68 14.52 -19.05
N SER A 200 -24.79 15.24 -19.20
CA SER A 200 -24.86 16.70 -19.20
C SER A 200 -24.00 17.34 -18.09
N MET A 201 -22.92 18.02 -18.50
CA MET A 201 -21.92 18.63 -17.64
C MET A 201 -22.29 20.08 -17.26
N ASP A 202 -23.59 20.36 -17.16
CA ASP A 202 -24.07 21.63 -16.61
C ASP A 202 -24.03 21.55 -15.09
N LEU A 203 -22.83 21.81 -14.55
CA LEU A 203 -22.52 21.96 -13.12
C LEU A 203 -23.21 23.17 -12.48
N LYS A 204 -24.08 23.88 -13.21
CA LYS A 204 -24.94 24.95 -12.66
C LYS A 204 -26.06 24.42 -11.76
N THR A 205 -26.27 23.10 -11.75
CA THR A 205 -27.34 22.48 -10.97
C THR A 205 -26.81 22.10 -9.58
N GLU A 206 -27.50 22.52 -8.52
CA GLU A 206 -27.22 22.15 -7.11
C GLU A 206 -27.48 20.66 -6.80
N ASP A 207 -27.72 19.84 -7.82
CA ASP A 207 -27.98 18.41 -7.70
C ASP A 207 -26.71 17.66 -7.22
N VAL A 208 -26.62 17.47 -5.91
CA VAL A 208 -25.52 16.74 -5.23
C VAL A 208 -25.27 15.36 -5.86
N ASP A 209 -26.33 14.66 -6.31
CA ASP A 209 -26.21 13.36 -6.95
C ASP A 209 -25.51 13.40 -8.31
N LYS A 210 -25.77 14.43 -9.12
CA LYS A 210 -25.10 14.60 -10.42
C LYS A 210 -23.63 14.92 -10.23
N ILE A 211 -23.31 15.77 -9.25
CA ILE A 211 -21.93 16.09 -8.87
C ILE A 211 -21.21 14.81 -8.41
N THR A 212 -21.84 14.01 -7.55
CA THR A 212 -21.27 12.77 -7.03
C THR A 212 -21.02 11.72 -8.12
N ARG A 213 -21.93 11.58 -9.09
CA ARG A 213 -21.73 10.68 -10.23
C ARG A 213 -20.57 11.12 -11.11
N LEU A 214 -20.47 12.43 -11.36
CA LEU A 214 -19.36 13.00 -12.13
C LEU A 214 -18.03 12.77 -11.41
N THR A 215 -17.92 13.12 -10.13
CA THR A 215 -16.68 12.94 -9.35
C THR A 215 -16.23 11.49 -9.32
N ASN A 216 -17.12 10.55 -9.03
CA ASN A 216 -16.82 9.12 -9.04
C ASN A 216 -16.33 8.64 -10.41
N LYS A 217 -16.93 9.13 -11.50
CA LYS A 217 -16.53 8.78 -12.86
C LYS A 217 -15.17 9.36 -13.23
N MET A 218 -14.90 10.60 -12.86
CA MET A 218 -13.59 11.24 -13.07
C MET A 218 -12.50 10.51 -12.27
N GLU A 219 -12.77 10.14 -11.02
CA GLU A 219 -11.84 9.34 -10.22
C GLU A 219 -11.58 7.97 -10.84
N MET A 220 -12.62 7.31 -11.36
CA MET A 220 -12.48 6.04 -12.04
C MET A 220 -11.57 6.18 -13.28
N GLN A 221 -11.81 7.20 -14.12
CA GLN A 221 -10.99 7.45 -15.30
C GLN A 221 -9.55 7.79 -14.92
N GLU A 222 -9.33 8.61 -13.90
CA GLU A 222 -7.99 8.89 -13.36
C GLU A 222 -7.29 7.59 -12.93
N ARG A 223 -7.97 6.72 -12.17
CA ARG A 223 -7.40 5.41 -11.80
C ARG A 223 -7.05 4.55 -13.01
N ILE A 224 -7.87 4.57 -14.07
CA ILE A 224 -7.62 3.84 -15.33
C ILE A 224 -6.41 4.42 -16.06
N THR A 225 -6.23 5.75 -16.06
CA THR A 225 -5.02 6.38 -16.60
C THR A 225 -3.78 6.06 -15.77
N GLU A 226 -3.92 5.81 -14.46
CA GLU A 226 -2.79 5.41 -13.61
C GLU A 226 -2.43 3.92 -13.68
N LEU A 227 -3.27 3.05 -14.24
CA LEU A 227 -3.01 1.61 -14.33
C LEU A 227 -1.66 1.25 -14.97
N PRO A 228 -1.26 1.81 -16.13
CA PRO A 228 0.06 1.54 -16.71
C PRO A 228 1.23 2.12 -15.90
N LEU A 229 0.97 2.76 -14.76
CA LEU A 229 2.01 3.24 -13.83
C LEU A 229 2.22 2.29 -12.65
N LYS A 230 1.32 1.33 -12.47
CA LYS A 230 1.41 0.32 -11.42
C LYS A 230 2.25 -0.85 -11.93
N LEU A 231 3.18 -1.30 -11.10
CA LEU A 231 3.95 -2.49 -11.41
C LEU A 231 3.06 -3.72 -11.22
N ASN A 232 3.05 -4.58 -12.23
CA ASN A 232 2.38 -5.87 -12.12
C ASN A 232 3.21 -6.73 -11.16
N THR A 233 2.59 -7.12 -10.05
CA THR A 233 3.23 -7.93 -9.02
C THR A 233 2.55 -9.29 -8.99
N THR A 234 3.28 -10.33 -9.36
CA THR A 234 2.80 -11.71 -9.26
C THR A 234 3.24 -12.26 -7.91
N THR A 235 2.29 -12.39 -6.99
CA THR A 235 2.54 -12.89 -5.62
C THR A 235 2.28 -14.38 -5.55
N THR A 236 3.23 -15.12 -5.00
CA THR A 236 3.11 -16.55 -4.73
C THR A 236 3.31 -16.80 -3.24
N ASN A 237 2.32 -17.44 -2.62
CA ASN A 237 2.39 -17.83 -1.23
C ASN A 237 3.18 -19.15 -1.10
N VAL A 238 4.26 -19.08 -0.35
CA VAL A 238 5.12 -20.21 -0.01
C VAL A 238 4.61 -20.79 1.30
N GLY A 239 4.44 -22.11 1.36
CA GLY A 239 3.90 -22.77 2.56
C GLY A 239 2.86 -23.83 2.27
N THR A 240 2.17 -23.80 1.13
CA THR A 240 1.14 -24.81 0.80
C THR A 240 1.77 -26.17 0.54
N LYS A 241 2.74 -26.24 -0.38
CA LYS A 241 3.50 -27.47 -0.67
C LYS A 241 4.29 -27.94 0.55
N GLU A 242 4.89 -27.01 1.27
CA GLU A 242 5.63 -27.31 2.49
C GLU A 242 4.74 -27.81 3.63
N LYS A 243 3.48 -27.35 3.73
CA LYS A 243 2.50 -27.87 4.68
C LYS A 243 2.17 -29.33 4.36
N TYR A 244 1.98 -29.67 3.09
CA TYR A 244 1.77 -31.07 2.68
C TYR A 244 3.01 -31.93 2.95
N LEU A 245 4.21 -31.41 2.67
CA LEU A 245 5.46 -32.11 2.98
C LEU A 245 5.64 -32.30 4.50
N ALA A 246 5.31 -31.30 5.32
CA ALA A 246 5.34 -31.41 6.77
C ALA A 246 4.33 -32.44 7.30
N ILE A 247 3.13 -32.49 6.71
CA ILE A 247 2.12 -33.53 7.03
C ILE A 247 2.64 -34.92 6.67
N ALA A 248 3.22 -35.08 5.48
CA ALA A 248 3.76 -36.35 5.01
C ALA A 248 4.93 -36.82 5.90
N LEU A 249 5.90 -35.93 6.19
CA LEU A 249 7.02 -36.22 7.09
C LEU A 249 6.54 -36.56 8.50
N SER A 250 5.63 -35.76 9.06
CA SER A 250 5.08 -36.02 10.40
C SER A 250 4.40 -37.38 10.45
N THR A 251 3.58 -37.71 9.43
CA THR A 251 2.86 -38.99 9.37
C THR A 251 3.84 -40.15 9.22
N GLY A 252 4.87 -40.01 8.37
CA GLY A 252 5.90 -41.02 8.18
C GLY A 252 6.69 -41.30 9.46
N ILE A 253 7.14 -40.25 10.17
CA ILE A 253 7.87 -40.39 11.44
C ILE A 253 7.00 -41.09 12.48
N ILE A 254 5.72 -40.69 12.59
CA ILE A 254 4.77 -41.33 13.51
C ILE A 254 4.61 -42.81 13.15
N MET A 255 4.39 -43.15 11.88
CA MET A 255 4.20 -44.56 11.48
C MET A 255 5.44 -45.41 11.72
N ILE A 256 6.65 -44.88 11.48
CA ILE A 256 7.90 -45.60 11.76
C ILE A 256 8.07 -45.84 13.26
N LEU A 257 7.85 -44.82 14.09
CA LEU A 257 7.94 -44.95 15.55
C LEU A 257 6.91 -45.94 16.08
N PHE A 258 5.68 -45.86 15.59
CA PHE A 258 4.60 -46.79 15.94
C PHE A 258 4.93 -48.22 15.55
N GLY A 259 5.42 -48.43 14.33
CA GLY A 259 5.86 -49.73 13.84
C GLY A 259 7.00 -50.30 14.70
N PHE A 260 7.96 -49.45 15.10
CA PHE A 260 9.06 -49.84 15.96
C PHE A 260 8.59 -50.26 17.37
N ILE A 261 7.73 -49.46 18.00
CA ILE A 261 7.17 -49.80 19.33
C ILE A 261 6.35 -51.08 19.24
N MET A 262 5.55 -51.25 18.18
CA MET A 262 4.79 -52.47 17.93
C MET A 262 5.69 -53.71 17.80
N LEU A 263 6.80 -53.57 17.08
CA LEU A 263 7.78 -54.64 16.95
C LEU A 263 8.38 -55.00 18.31
N GLN A 264 8.73 -54.00 19.13
CA GLN A 264 9.27 -54.22 20.47
C GLN A 264 8.25 -54.88 21.41
N LEU A 265 6.98 -54.46 21.38
CA LEU A 265 5.91 -55.10 22.15
C LEU A 265 5.74 -56.58 21.77
N ARG A 266 5.85 -56.91 20.47
CA ARG A 266 5.85 -58.31 20.03
C ARG A 266 7.08 -59.07 20.54
N LEU A 267 8.26 -58.48 20.49
CA LEU A 267 9.51 -59.11 20.94
C LEU A 267 9.58 -59.30 22.46
N MET A 268 8.90 -58.47 23.24
CA MET A 268 8.85 -58.54 24.72
C MET A 268 7.90 -59.60 25.29
N GLY A 269 7.27 -60.44 24.45
CA GLY A 269 6.50 -61.59 24.93
C GLY A 269 5.08 -61.25 25.43
N PHE A 270 4.45 -60.22 24.86
CA PHE A 270 3.00 -60.00 25.00
C PHE A 270 2.20 -61.10 24.26
N ASP A 271 2.23 -62.32 24.81
CA ASP A 271 1.79 -63.56 24.15
C ASP A 271 0.27 -63.80 24.21
N THR A 272 -0.45 -63.04 25.06
CA THR A 272 -1.91 -63.07 25.06
C THR A 272 -2.46 -62.01 24.11
N GLY A 273 -3.24 -62.43 23.11
CA GLY A 273 -3.82 -61.52 22.10
C GLY A 273 -4.58 -60.33 22.69
N LEU A 274 -5.11 -60.46 23.90
CA LEU A 274 -5.81 -59.39 24.62
C LEU A 274 -4.86 -58.24 25.04
N GLN A 275 -3.65 -58.55 25.51
CA GLN A 275 -2.67 -57.52 25.86
C GLN A 275 -2.15 -56.78 24.62
N PHE A 276 -1.97 -57.49 23.51
CA PHE A 276 -1.58 -56.89 22.24
C PHE A 276 -2.64 -55.91 21.72
N VAL A 277 -3.91 -56.28 21.76
CA VAL A 277 -5.03 -55.40 21.36
C VAL A 277 -5.12 -54.18 22.25
N LEU A 278 -4.95 -54.34 23.57
CA LEU A 278 -4.98 -53.22 24.51
C LEU A 278 -3.81 -52.24 24.27
N GLY A 279 -2.60 -52.77 24.02
CA GLY A 279 -1.43 -51.98 23.65
C GLY A 279 -1.62 -51.24 22.32
N PHE A 280 -2.26 -51.87 21.33
CA PHE A 280 -2.60 -51.24 20.05
C PHE A 280 -3.57 -50.07 20.22
N ALA A 281 -4.64 -50.27 20.99
CA ALA A 281 -5.63 -49.23 21.27
C ALA A 281 -4.99 -48.04 22.00
N PHE A 282 -4.16 -48.30 23.01
CA PHE A 282 -3.47 -47.25 23.76
C PHE A 282 -2.51 -46.44 22.87
N LEU A 283 -1.72 -47.12 22.05
CA LEU A 283 -0.85 -46.45 21.09
C LEU A 283 -1.65 -45.59 20.12
N TYR A 284 -2.79 -46.07 19.60
CA TYR A 284 -3.62 -45.31 18.68
C TYR A 284 -4.10 -43.98 19.29
N VAL A 285 -4.47 -43.98 20.57
CA VAL A 285 -4.86 -42.75 21.29
C VAL A 285 -3.68 -41.79 21.42
N ILE A 286 -2.50 -42.29 21.82
CA ILE A 286 -1.26 -41.50 21.86
C ILE A 286 -0.97 -40.87 20.51
N ARG A 287 -1.14 -41.62 19.42
CA ARG A 287 -0.91 -41.15 18.05
C ARG A 287 -1.69 -39.87 17.77
N ASP A 288 -2.95 -39.86 18.17
CA ASP A 288 -3.87 -38.78 17.85
C ASP A 288 -3.50 -37.50 18.62
N VAL A 289 -3.16 -37.64 19.91
CA VAL A 289 -2.70 -36.53 20.75
C VAL A 289 -1.41 -35.90 20.23
N PHE A 290 -0.43 -36.71 19.79
CA PHE A 290 0.87 -36.18 19.34
C PHE A 290 0.89 -35.74 17.87
N LYS A 291 -0.04 -36.21 17.04
CA LYS A 291 -0.09 -35.91 15.59
C LYS A 291 -0.06 -34.42 15.31
N GLU A 292 -0.87 -33.64 16.02
CA GLU A 292 -0.95 -32.20 15.79
C GLU A 292 0.28 -31.45 16.29
N SER A 293 0.81 -31.83 17.45
CA SER A 293 2.01 -31.21 18.03
C SER A 293 3.28 -31.45 17.21
N ILE A 294 3.44 -32.66 16.63
CA ILE A 294 4.59 -32.98 15.78
C ILE A 294 4.46 -32.25 14.44
N LYS A 295 3.27 -32.27 13.83
CA LYS A 295 2.99 -31.56 12.58
C LYS A 295 3.31 -30.07 12.69
N SER A 296 2.87 -29.41 13.77
CA SER A 296 3.11 -27.98 13.97
C SER A 296 4.59 -27.67 14.18
N ARG A 297 5.32 -28.47 14.97
CA ARG A 297 6.77 -28.31 15.17
C ARG A 297 7.57 -28.49 13.90
N ILE A 298 7.30 -29.55 13.14
CA ILE A 298 7.99 -29.82 11.87
C ILE A 298 7.70 -28.69 10.88
N TYR A 299 6.44 -28.28 10.76
CA TYR A 299 6.05 -27.18 9.87
C TYR A 299 6.74 -25.87 10.25
N LYS A 300 6.75 -25.50 11.55
CA LYS A 300 7.43 -24.30 12.04
C LYS A 300 8.91 -24.31 11.70
N LYS A 301 9.59 -25.44 11.91
CA LYS A 301 11.02 -25.60 11.60
C LYS A 301 11.34 -25.52 10.09
N ILE A 302 10.45 -26.04 9.23
CA ILE A 302 10.59 -25.91 7.76
C ILE A 302 10.37 -24.46 7.32
N MET A 303 9.43 -23.76 7.96
CA MET A 303 9.05 -22.38 7.60
C MET A 303 10.00 -21.31 8.17
N GLU A 304 10.74 -21.59 9.24
CA GLU A 304 11.55 -20.60 9.98
C GLU A 304 12.51 -19.78 9.11
N HIS A 305 13.07 -20.39 8.06
CA HIS A 305 14.02 -19.73 7.16
C HIS A 305 13.46 -19.45 5.77
N LYS A 306 12.19 -19.78 5.50
CA LYS A 306 11.56 -19.56 4.19
C LYS A 306 10.75 -18.26 4.19
N PRO A 307 10.80 -17.46 3.12
CA PRO A 307 9.87 -16.35 2.97
C PRO A 307 8.47 -16.92 2.84
N ARG A 308 7.48 -16.27 3.47
CA ARG A 308 6.07 -16.66 3.33
C ARG A 308 5.51 -16.25 1.99
N GLN A 309 5.99 -15.13 1.45
CA GLN A 309 5.54 -14.63 0.15
C GLN A 309 6.73 -14.30 -0.73
N LYS A 310 6.66 -14.74 -1.98
CA LYS A 310 7.58 -14.35 -3.04
C LYS A 310 6.81 -13.58 -4.10
N ALA A 311 7.29 -12.40 -4.44
CA ALA A 311 6.69 -11.53 -5.43
C ALA A 311 7.68 -11.26 -6.56
N ILE A 312 7.24 -11.43 -7.80
CA ILE A 312 8.01 -11.05 -8.99
C ILE A 312 7.41 -9.76 -9.54
N LEU A 313 8.30 -8.80 -9.84
CA LEU A 313 7.93 -7.50 -10.37
C LEU A 313 8.09 -7.47 -11.88
N HIS A 314 7.04 -7.06 -12.58
CA HIS A 314 7.00 -6.95 -14.04
C HIS A 314 6.66 -5.54 -14.49
N TYR A 315 7.11 -5.17 -15.70
CA TYR A 315 6.65 -3.94 -16.32
C TYR A 315 5.15 -4.09 -16.67
N PRO A 316 4.41 -2.98 -16.68
CA PRO A 316 3.07 -2.97 -17.26
C PRO A 316 3.13 -3.49 -18.71
N GLY A 317 2.41 -4.57 -19.00
CA GLY A 317 2.36 -5.19 -20.32
C GLY A 317 3.52 -6.13 -20.70
N GLN A 318 4.60 -6.22 -19.92
CA GLN A 318 5.71 -7.12 -20.23
C GLN A 318 5.83 -8.29 -19.25
N THR A 319 6.29 -9.43 -19.74
CA THR A 319 6.56 -10.63 -18.93
C THR A 319 7.95 -10.64 -18.32
N LYS A 320 8.87 -9.76 -18.75
CA LYS A 320 10.25 -9.73 -18.26
C LYS A 320 10.29 -9.27 -16.78
N PRO A 321 10.96 -10.03 -15.88
CA PRO A 321 11.09 -9.64 -14.48
C PRO A 321 12.11 -8.51 -14.32
N ILE A 322 11.74 -7.51 -13.53
CA ILE A 322 12.56 -6.35 -13.15
C ILE A 322 13.21 -6.57 -11.77
N GLY A 323 12.51 -7.31 -10.91
CA GLY A 323 12.93 -7.45 -9.54
C GLY A 323 12.16 -8.52 -8.79
N TYR A 324 12.71 -8.85 -7.65
CA TYR A 324 12.17 -9.87 -6.76
C TYR A 324 12.00 -9.27 -5.39
N SER A 325 10.86 -9.58 -4.77
CA SER A 325 10.59 -9.25 -3.39
C SER A 325 10.25 -10.52 -2.62
N GLN A 326 10.81 -10.61 -1.42
CA GLN A 326 10.59 -11.70 -0.49
C GLN A 326 10.10 -11.09 0.81
N THR A 327 8.97 -11.58 1.30
CA THR A 327 8.42 -11.14 2.57
C THR A 327 8.40 -12.29 3.56
N TRP A 328 9.01 -12.07 4.71
CA TRP A 328 8.94 -12.96 5.87
C TRP A 328 7.98 -12.37 6.89
N TRP A 329 7.17 -13.25 7.45
CA TRP A 329 6.34 -12.97 8.60
C TRP A 329 6.71 -13.96 9.68
N SER A 330 7.30 -13.45 10.75
CA SER A 330 7.50 -14.22 11.95
C SER A 330 6.51 -13.71 12.99
N GLU A 331 5.59 -14.58 13.36
CA GLU A 331 4.97 -14.50 14.69
C GLU A 331 6.03 -15.00 15.67
N GLY A 332 6.85 -14.05 16.10
CA GLY A 332 7.75 -14.24 17.20
C GLY A 332 7.19 -13.40 18.34
N LEU A 333 6.60 -14.04 19.34
CA LEU A 333 7.03 -13.75 20.70
C LEU A 333 8.56 -13.75 20.65
N TYR A 334 9.17 -12.60 20.41
CA TYR A 334 10.59 -12.43 20.54
C TYR A 334 10.83 -12.50 22.04
N ARG A 335 10.82 -13.73 22.60
CA ARG A 335 11.56 -14.04 23.81
C ARG A 335 13.01 -13.88 23.40
N SER A 336 13.46 -12.62 23.32
CA SER A 336 14.87 -12.34 23.43
C SER A 336 15.29 -13.03 24.72
N ASP A 337 16.31 -13.88 24.64
CA ASP A 337 16.98 -14.43 25.82
C ASP A 337 17.52 -13.33 26.76
N LYS A 338 17.43 -12.06 26.36
CA LYS A 338 17.51 -10.92 27.27
C LYS A 338 16.16 -10.73 27.97
N LYS A 339 16.11 -11.15 29.24
CA LYS A 339 15.12 -10.91 30.31
C LYS A 339 14.60 -9.45 30.48
N GLN A 340 14.75 -8.55 29.51
CA GLN A 340 14.35 -7.15 29.58
C GLN A 340 13.60 -6.72 28.30
N ARG A 341 12.32 -7.09 28.22
CA ARG A 341 11.18 -6.45 27.52
C ARG A 341 10.24 -7.53 27.00
N GLY A 342 9.33 -7.97 27.87
CA GLY A 342 8.23 -8.88 27.53
C GLY A 342 7.13 -8.18 26.72
N ASP A 343 7.50 -7.55 25.60
CA ASP A 343 6.55 -6.91 24.70
C ASP A 343 6.21 -7.91 23.58
N ASN A 344 4.92 -8.12 23.33
CA ASN A 344 4.47 -8.91 22.19
C ASN A 344 4.83 -8.13 20.91
N SER A 345 5.61 -8.74 20.02
CA SER A 345 6.11 -8.09 18.80
C SER A 345 5.64 -8.83 17.56
N ILE A 346 5.17 -8.10 16.55
CA ILE A 346 4.95 -8.63 15.21
C ILE A 346 6.04 -8.07 14.30
N THR A 347 6.81 -8.94 13.66
CA THR A 347 7.91 -8.54 12.76
C THR A 347 7.61 -8.95 11.32
N ILE A 348 7.60 -7.95 10.44
CA ILE A 348 7.54 -8.11 8.98
C ILE A 348 8.92 -7.79 8.44
N LYS A 349 9.54 -8.72 7.71
CA LYS A 349 10.78 -8.41 6.97
C LYS A 349 10.49 -8.47 5.48
N GLU A 350 10.83 -7.42 4.75
CA GLU A 350 10.73 -7.35 3.31
C GLU A 350 12.13 -7.16 2.73
N ARG A 351 12.55 -8.07 1.83
CA ARG A 351 13.74 -7.88 1.02
C ARG A 351 13.33 -7.68 -0.42
N THR A 352 13.63 -6.51 -0.96
CA THR A 352 13.30 -6.16 -2.35
C THR A 352 14.58 -5.84 -3.11
N THR A 353 14.76 -6.51 -4.24
CA THR A 353 15.90 -6.37 -5.14
C THR A 353 15.40 -5.93 -6.51
N LEU A 354 15.98 -4.85 -7.03
CA LEU A 354 15.73 -4.39 -8.40
C LEU A 354 17.00 -4.55 -9.22
N LYS A 355 16.91 -5.23 -10.36
CA LYS A 355 18.00 -5.38 -11.32
C LYS A 355 17.58 -4.75 -12.65
N ASP A 356 18.45 -3.95 -13.26
CA ASP A 356 18.25 -3.37 -14.60
C ASP A 356 16.95 -2.54 -14.74
N PHE A 357 16.70 -1.65 -13.77
CA PHE A 357 15.53 -0.79 -13.77
C PHE A 357 15.78 0.53 -14.52
N ASP A 358 15.30 0.68 -15.75
CA ASP A 358 15.18 1.97 -16.42
C ASP A 358 13.94 1.96 -17.31
N TYR A 359 12.90 2.66 -16.87
CA TYR A 359 11.62 2.67 -17.56
C TYR A 359 11.24 4.08 -17.94
N HIS A 360 11.40 4.41 -19.22
CA HIS A 360 11.02 5.70 -19.77
C HIS A 360 11.59 6.91 -19.00
N GLY A 361 12.73 6.77 -18.31
CA GLY A 361 13.35 7.84 -17.51
C GLY A 361 13.02 7.81 -16.02
N PHE A 362 12.14 6.91 -15.57
CA PHE A 362 11.92 6.63 -14.15
C PHE A 362 13.04 5.78 -13.57
N LYS A 363 13.74 6.32 -12.57
CA LYS A 363 14.87 5.67 -11.88
C LYS A 363 14.54 5.20 -10.47
N LYS A 364 13.32 5.49 -9.99
CA LYS A 364 12.85 5.16 -8.65
C LYS A 364 11.45 4.55 -8.69
N ILE A 365 11.18 3.62 -7.78
CA ILE A 365 9.87 3.01 -7.51
C ILE A 365 9.44 3.45 -6.11
N LYS A 366 8.17 3.83 -5.97
CA LYS A 366 7.51 4.02 -4.69
C LYS A 366 6.80 2.72 -4.32
N THR A 367 7.09 2.20 -3.14
CA THR A 367 6.40 1.06 -2.51
C THR A 367 5.48 1.63 -1.45
N ASP A 368 4.17 1.38 -1.59
CA ASP A 368 3.15 1.69 -0.60
C ASP A 368 2.75 0.35 0.05
N LEU A 369 3.09 0.19 1.33
CA LEU A 369 2.74 -0.97 2.15
C LEU A 369 1.59 -0.59 3.09
N GLN A 370 0.43 -1.21 2.88
CA GLN A 370 -0.75 -1.02 3.72
C GLN A 370 -0.86 -2.16 4.72
N ILE A 371 -0.92 -1.78 6.00
CA ILE A 371 -1.16 -2.70 7.11
C ILE A 371 -2.55 -2.40 7.66
N ASP A 372 -3.48 -3.35 7.52
CA ASP A 372 -4.80 -3.26 8.15
C ASP A 372 -4.71 -3.68 9.62
N LEU A 373 -5.02 -2.76 10.52
CA LEU A 373 -5.06 -3.04 11.95
C LEU A 373 -6.43 -3.52 12.44
N ALA A 374 -7.40 -3.74 11.54
CA ALA A 374 -8.77 -4.05 11.91
C ALA A 374 -8.88 -5.27 12.84
N GLU A 375 -8.16 -6.37 12.61
CA GLU A 375 -8.25 -7.51 13.52
C GLU A 375 -7.52 -7.29 14.83
N ILE A 376 -6.43 -6.53 14.84
CA ILE A 376 -5.74 -6.12 16.07
C ILE A 376 -6.65 -5.22 16.91
N MET A 377 -7.45 -4.36 16.27
CA MET A 377 -8.39 -3.50 16.99
C MET A 377 -9.59 -4.29 17.55
N LYS A 378 -10.00 -5.41 16.92
CA LYS A 378 -11.09 -6.26 17.42
C LYS A 378 -10.77 -6.95 18.74
N THR A 379 -9.49 -7.23 19.02
CA THR A 379 -9.09 -7.83 20.31
C THR A 379 -9.15 -6.82 21.46
N ILE A 380 -9.33 -5.53 21.17
CA ILE A 380 -9.56 -4.51 22.21
C ILE A 380 -10.97 -4.71 22.82
N PRO A 381 -11.07 -4.90 24.15
CA PRO A 381 -12.35 -5.08 24.80
C PRO A 381 -13.31 -3.90 24.55
N SER A 382 -14.58 -4.19 24.27
CA SER A 382 -15.64 -3.18 24.09
C SER A 382 -15.97 -2.43 25.38
N ASP A 383 -15.55 -2.99 26.51
CA ASP A 383 -15.82 -2.46 27.83
C ASP A 383 -14.87 -1.29 28.09
N GLY A 384 -15.33 -0.10 27.70
CA GLY A 384 -14.74 1.17 28.12
C GLY A 384 -14.59 1.21 29.65
N ARG A 385 -13.58 1.92 30.13
CA ARG A 385 -13.40 2.15 31.56
C ARG A 385 -14.44 3.17 32.01
N GLU A 386 -15.18 2.82 33.04
CA GLU A 386 -16.10 3.77 33.66
C GLU A 386 -15.29 4.65 34.63
N ILE A 387 -15.36 5.96 34.44
CA ILE A 387 -14.77 6.93 35.33
C ILE A 387 -15.90 7.77 35.91
N TYR A 388 -15.90 7.92 37.23
CA TYR A 388 -16.83 8.76 37.95
C TYR A 388 -16.15 10.10 38.21
N LEU A 389 -16.73 11.18 37.70
CA LEU A 389 -16.19 12.54 37.78
C LEU A 389 -17.23 13.45 38.42
N TYR A 390 -16.78 14.41 39.23
CA TYR A 390 -17.65 15.51 39.65
C TYR A 390 -17.77 16.53 38.50
N THR A 391 -19.00 16.87 38.14
CA THR A 391 -19.25 17.97 37.19
C THR A 391 -19.06 19.31 37.92
N ALA A 392 -18.92 20.43 37.20
CA ALA A 392 -18.76 21.78 37.76
C ALA A 392 -19.84 22.20 38.80
N ASN A 393 -20.95 21.46 38.91
CA ASN A 393 -22.02 21.67 39.89
C ASN A 393 -21.99 20.66 41.07
N ASP A 394 -20.82 20.07 41.39
CA ASP A 394 -20.62 19.07 42.48
C ASP A 394 -21.52 17.81 42.42
N LYS A 395 -22.11 17.52 41.25
CA LYS A 395 -22.88 16.29 41.04
C LYS A 395 -21.97 15.19 40.48
N PRO A 396 -22.02 13.95 41.03
CA PRO A 396 -21.29 12.82 40.47
C PRO A 396 -21.87 12.45 39.10
N SER A 397 -21.00 12.34 38.11
CA SER A 397 -21.32 11.98 36.74
C SER A 397 -20.53 10.75 36.32
N LYS A 398 -21.16 9.85 35.58
CA LYS A 398 -20.55 8.63 35.04
C LYS A 398 -20.15 8.86 33.59
N THR A 399 -18.86 8.78 33.29
CA THR A 399 -18.34 8.92 31.93
C THR A 399 -17.62 7.64 31.51
N ARG A 400 -18.04 7.06 30.38
CA ARG A 400 -17.40 5.88 29.80
C ARG A 400 -16.25 6.31 28.90
N VAL A 401 -15.02 5.95 29.26
CA VAL A 401 -13.81 6.26 28.50
C VAL A 401 -13.38 5.04 27.69
N PRO A 402 -13.22 5.14 26.36
CA PRO A 402 -12.78 4.02 25.54
C PRO A 402 -11.36 3.57 25.90
N ARG A 403 -11.10 2.26 25.80
CA ARG A 403 -9.76 1.72 26.02
C ARG A 403 -8.89 2.07 24.82
N ARG A 404 -7.79 2.76 25.09
CA ARG A 404 -6.80 3.14 24.07
C ARG A 404 -5.52 2.36 24.30
N ILE A 405 -4.91 1.92 23.20
CA ILE A 405 -3.66 1.16 23.22
C ILE A 405 -2.60 1.95 22.48
N ARG A 406 -1.40 1.95 23.04
CA ARG A 406 -0.21 2.52 22.41
C ARG A 406 0.56 1.39 21.77
N VAL A 407 0.76 1.45 20.46
CA VAL A 407 1.59 0.54 19.68
C VAL A 407 2.81 1.31 19.21
N GLU A 408 4.01 0.76 19.40
CA GLU A 408 5.23 1.33 18.81
C GLU A 408 5.54 0.64 17.49
N LEU A 409 5.78 1.41 16.45
CA LEU A 409 6.19 0.95 15.13
C LEU A 409 7.66 1.31 14.93
N LYS A 410 8.53 0.31 14.80
CA LYS A 410 9.93 0.51 14.44
C LYS A 410 10.15 0.03 13.01
N ILE A 411 10.73 0.88 12.19
CA ILE A 411 11.07 0.57 10.81
C ILE A 411 12.59 0.68 10.68
N HIS A 412 13.22 -0.45 10.40
CA HIS A 412 14.64 -0.56 10.12
C HIS A 412 14.81 -0.77 8.62
N GLU A 413 15.37 0.22 7.92
CA GLU A 413 15.73 0.11 6.51
C GLU A 413 17.23 -0.03 6.37
N ASN A 414 17.69 -1.14 5.78
CA ASN A 414 19.04 -1.31 5.28
C ASN A 414 19.00 -1.19 3.76
N LYS A 415 19.75 -0.24 3.22
CA LYS A 415 19.89 0.00 1.78
C LYS A 415 21.31 -0.34 1.39
N THR A 416 21.44 -1.28 0.46
CA THR A 416 22.73 -1.66 -0.11
C THR A 416 22.76 -1.20 -1.56
N TYR A 417 23.73 -0.35 -1.90
CA TYR A 417 23.99 0.10 -3.26
C TYR A 417 25.48 -0.01 -3.58
N LYS A 418 25.82 -0.84 -4.57
CA LYS A 418 27.20 -1.05 -5.02
C LYS A 418 28.23 -1.23 -3.88
N GLY A 419 27.84 -1.92 -2.80
CA GLY A 419 28.71 -2.18 -1.64
C GLY A 419 28.66 -1.15 -0.50
N HIS A 420 27.94 -0.04 -0.65
CA HIS A 420 27.66 0.88 0.46
C HIS A 420 26.36 0.50 1.16
N GLU A 421 26.43 0.39 2.48
CA GLU A 421 25.30 0.10 3.36
C GLU A 421 24.88 1.36 4.11
N GLU A 422 23.65 1.80 3.87
CA GLU A 422 23.01 2.85 4.66
C GLU A 422 21.92 2.22 5.53
N THR A 423 22.00 2.45 6.84
CA THR A 423 20.99 1.99 7.79
C THR A 423 20.21 3.18 8.32
N VAL A 424 18.88 3.13 8.15
CA VAL A 424 17.96 4.18 8.62
C VAL A 424 16.94 3.53 9.53
N THR A 425 16.89 3.98 10.77
CA THR A 425 15.88 3.55 11.74
C THR A 425 14.89 4.68 11.96
N SER A 426 13.61 4.42 11.72
CA SER A 426 12.51 5.35 12.01
C SER A 426 11.58 4.73 13.04
N ARG A 427 11.11 5.52 14.01
CA ARG A 427 10.20 5.06 15.06
C ARG A 427 8.96 5.92 15.09
N PHE A 428 7.81 5.28 15.24
CA PHE A 428 6.51 5.94 15.33
C PHE A 428 5.74 5.39 16.52
N ARG A 429 4.99 6.28 17.17
CA ARG A 429 4.03 5.93 18.20
C ARG A 429 2.64 6.03 17.61
N ILE A 430 1.88 4.94 17.70
CA ILE A 430 0.54 4.85 17.15
C ILE A 430 -0.42 4.66 18.32
N LEU A 431 -1.38 5.57 18.43
CA LEU A 431 -2.43 5.49 19.43
C LEU A 431 -3.70 5.00 18.76
N ILE A 432 -4.14 3.80 19.15
CA ILE A 432 -5.30 3.11 18.56
C ILE A 432 -6.42 2.94 19.58
N ASP A 433 -7.64 2.97 19.06
CA ASP A 433 -8.88 2.56 19.73
C ASP A 433 -9.48 1.37 18.94
N ARG A 434 -10.51 0.71 19.49
CA ARG A 434 -11.21 -0.40 18.84
C ARG A 434 -11.78 -0.04 17.45
N ASN A 435 -12.11 1.23 17.25
CA ASN A 435 -12.79 1.67 16.03
C ASN A 435 -11.89 2.43 15.06
N LYS A 436 -10.87 3.13 15.56
CA LYS A 436 -10.04 4.01 14.74
C LYS A 436 -8.62 4.20 15.29
N ILE A 437 -7.69 4.52 14.41
CA ILE A 437 -6.42 5.13 14.73
C ILE A 437 -6.70 6.59 15.13
N ILE A 438 -6.23 6.98 16.32
CA ILE A 438 -6.44 8.32 16.87
C ILE A 438 -5.32 9.25 16.44
N ARG A 439 -4.06 8.78 16.55
CA ARG A 439 -2.89 9.59 16.25
C ARG A 439 -1.68 8.74 15.90
N ILE A 440 -0.85 9.25 15.00
CA ILE A 440 0.49 8.75 14.70
C ILE A 440 1.48 9.87 15.02
N GLU A 441 2.46 9.61 15.86
CA GLU A 441 3.50 10.55 16.25
C GLU A 441 4.87 10.00 15.86
N PRO A 442 5.68 10.71 15.06
CA PRO A 442 7.07 10.33 14.86
C PRO A 442 7.84 10.52 16.18
N ILE A 443 8.66 9.54 16.53
CA ILE A 443 9.61 9.64 17.64
C ILE A 443 10.95 10.02 17.01
N ASN A 444 11.19 11.31 16.90
CA ASN A 444 12.51 11.82 16.51
C ASN A 444 13.47 11.66 17.71
N TYR A 445 14.71 11.25 17.42
CA TYR A 445 15.79 11.23 18.40
C TYR A 445 16.47 12.59 18.48
#